data_AF-A0A7X6V6H6-F1
#
_entry.id   AF-A0A7X6V6H6-F1
#
_cell.length_a   1.000
_cell.length_b   1.000
_cell.length_c   1.000
_cell.angle_alpha   90.00
_cell.angle_beta   90.00
_cell.angle_gamma   90.00
#
_symmetry.space_group_name_H-M   'P 1'
#
loop_
_entity.id
_entity.type
_entity.pdbx_description
1 polymer ?
#
loop_
_entity_poly.entity_id
_entity_poly.type
_entity_poly.pdbx_seq_one_letter_code
_entity_poly.pdbx_strand_id
1 'polypeptide(L)'
;MNDIDNNEYTNEPSATEEAVEEQISHEEIAEENDEEKICCGMLQLLCSVNTCCDRILEKARELPVEKYFSLGQKWAVTIGAAAFTISGIIAIFLTLAMTVKIKSFSILLIGLLIVVPACFLFAWIGNKLFTGISQLIENFPSPFASQTFLDCVALVNLFVGAATLIFGVVGAINAGSWVFFGICAAISVAAGFTGLLAVAPKVISVNIVEKSSPAEELIGIVSFKIKALLLATPFIWCAGAVILAIASFQGIFSANTLYFLRGFVLFVGLLPIIVYIGFLASVFCIDMARAILSVPGKLDELKKQ
;
A
#
# COMPACT_ATOMS: atom_id res chain seq x y z
N MET A 1 63.47 -70.04 -20.80
CA MET A 1 63.16 -70.14 -22.23
C MET A 1 61.84 -69.44 -22.48
N ASN A 2 61.91 -68.12 -22.63
CA ASN A 2 61.23 -67.31 -23.64
C ASN A 2 61.29 -65.87 -23.18
N ASP A 3 62.35 -65.23 -23.68
CA ASP A 3 62.51 -63.80 -23.81
C ASP A 3 61.29 -63.23 -24.56
N ILE A 4 60.72 -62.15 -24.02
CA ILE A 4 59.79 -61.29 -24.77
C ILE A 4 60.36 -59.89 -24.67
N ASP A 5 60.80 -59.43 -25.84
CA ASP A 5 61.50 -58.18 -26.10
C ASP A 5 60.69 -56.95 -25.66
N ASN A 6 61.36 -56.08 -24.92
CA ASN A 6 60.96 -54.70 -24.68
C ASN A 6 61.10 -53.93 -26.00
N ASN A 7 59.98 -53.59 -26.64
CA ASN A 7 59.96 -52.70 -27.79
C ASN A 7 59.65 -51.28 -27.31
N GLU A 8 60.73 -50.52 -27.10
CA GLU A 8 60.72 -49.12 -26.70
C GLU A 8 60.42 -48.26 -27.95
N TYR A 9 59.14 -47.98 -28.20
CA TYR A 9 58.71 -46.98 -29.18
C TYR A 9 58.75 -45.60 -28.52
N THR A 10 59.84 -44.87 -28.73
CA THR A 10 59.89 -43.41 -28.51
C THR A 10 59.04 -42.73 -29.59
N ASN A 11 57.76 -42.49 -29.28
CA ASN A 11 56.94 -41.54 -30.03
C ASN A 11 57.48 -40.13 -29.72
N GLU A 12 58.28 -39.58 -30.63
CA GLU A 12 58.49 -38.13 -30.66
C GLU A 12 57.14 -37.48 -30.96
N PRO A 13 56.63 -36.58 -30.09
CA PRO A 13 55.41 -35.84 -30.38
C PRO A 13 55.66 -35.04 -31.65
N SER A 14 54.84 -35.30 -32.67
CA SER A 14 54.85 -34.48 -33.88
C SER A 14 54.57 -33.04 -33.47
N ALA A 15 55.37 -32.09 -33.97
CA ALA A 15 55.24 -30.65 -33.68
C ALA A 15 53.85 -30.04 -33.99
N THR A 16 52.93 -30.83 -34.51
CA THR A 16 51.52 -30.53 -34.72
C THR A 16 50.61 -30.77 -33.51
N GLU A 17 50.98 -31.58 -32.50
CA GLU A 17 50.16 -31.79 -31.29
C GLU A 17 50.36 -30.70 -30.24
N GLU A 18 51.60 -30.25 -29.99
CA GLU A 18 51.89 -29.13 -29.08
C GLU A 18 51.23 -27.82 -29.54
N ALA A 19 51.19 -27.56 -30.84
CA ALA A 19 50.54 -26.36 -31.38
C ALA A 19 49.01 -26.38 -31.24
N VAL A 20 48.39 -27.56 -31.14
CA VAL A 20 46.94 -27.71 -30.96
C VAL A 20 46.57 -27.60 -29.48
N GLU A 21 47.36 -28.14 -28.55
CA GLU A 21 47.16 -27.93 -27.11
C GLU A 21 47.36 -26.45 -26.71
N GLU A 22 48.34 -25.76 -27.31
CA GLU A 22 48.56 -24.33 -27.05
C GLU A 22 47.40 -23.46 -27.58
N GLN A 23 46.80 -23.83 -28.72
CA GLN A 23 45.61 -23.12 -29.23
C GLN A 23 44.36 -23.36 -28.37
N ILE A 24 44.12 -24.59 -27.90
CA ILE A 24 42.96 -24.93 -27.06
C ILE A 24 43.06 -24.20 -25.71
N SER A 25 44.25 -24.15 -25.10
CA SER A 25 44.44 -23.43 -23.83
C SER A 25 44.25 -21.91 -23.98
N HIS A 26 44.62 -21.31 -25.11
CA HIS A 26 44.38 -19.89 -25.35
C HIS A 26 42.89 -19.55 -25.59
N GLU A 27 42.11 -20.45 -26.18
CA GLU A 27 40.68 -20.27 -26.40
C GLU A 27 39.89 -20.45 -25.10
N GLU A 28 40.25 -21.42 -24.25
CA GLU A 28 39.62 -21.66 -22.95
C GLU A 28 39.92 -20.52 -21.95
N ILE A 29 41.15 -19.98 -21.96
CA ILE A 29 41.52 -18.78 -21.16
C ILE A 29 40.79 -17.52 -21.67
N ALA A 30 40.45 -17.44 -22.96
CA ALA A 30 39.71 -16.31 -23.52
C ALA A 30 38.22 -16.33 -23.09
N GLU A 31 37.59 -17.50 -23.02
CA GLU A 31 36.21 -17.64 -22.53
C GLU A 31 36.08 -17.33 -21.02
N GLU A 32 37.02 -17.80 -20.19
CA GLU A 32 36.98 -17.55 -18.74
C GLU A 32 37.12 -16.05 -18.40
N ASN A 33 37.92 -15.32 -19.19
CA ASN A 33 38.15 -13.87 -19.01
C ASN A 33 36.94 -13.02 -19.44
N ASP A 34 36.12 -13.51 -20.37
CA ASP A 34 34.89 -12.85 -20.78
C ASP A 34 33.74 -13.10 -19.78
N GLU A 35 33.65 -14.28 -19.18
CA GLU A 35 32.71 -14.54 -18.06
C GLU A 35 33.01 -13.66 -16.85
N GLU A 36 34.29 -13.49 -16.48
CA GLU A 36 34.68 -12.65 -15.33
C GLU A 36 34.37 -11.16 -15.56
N LYS A 37 34.55 -10.66 -16.79
CA LYS A 37 34.12 -9.29 -17.18
C LYS A 37 32.61 -9.11 -17.12
N ILE A 38 31.83 -10.09 -17.57
CA ILE A 38 30.35 -10.05 -17.49
C ILE A 38 29.90 -10.04 -16.03
N CYS A 39 30.50 -10.88 -15.18
CA CYS A 39 30.21 -10.94 -13.74
C CYS A 39 30.55 -9.61 -13.03
N CYS A 40 31.71 -9.03 -13.33
CA CYS A 40 32.15 -7.74 -12.79
C CYS A 40 31.21 -6.59 -13.22
N GLY A 41 30.80 -6.57 -14.50
CA GLY A 41 29.83 -5.60 -15.02
C GLY A 41 28.45 -5.70 -14.34
N MET A 42 27.95 -6.93 -14.14
CA MET A 42 26.67 -7.16 -13.46
C MET A 42 26.71 -6.75 -11.99
N LEU A 43 27.80 -7.04 -11.27
CA LEU A 43 28.00 -6.60 -9.88
C LEU A 43 28.04 -5.07 -9.75
N GLN A 44 28.70 -4.37 -10.68
CA GLN A 44 28.75 -2.91 -10.67
C GLN A 44 27.36 -2.29 -10.92
N LEU A 45 26.55 -2.91 -11.78
CA LEU A 45 25.16 -2.50 -12.01
C LEU A 45 24.30 -2.71 -10.75
N LEU A 46 24.39 -3.88 -10.11
CA LEU A 46 23.65 -4.18 -8.87
C LEU A 46 24.01 -3.21 -7.74
N CYS A 47 25.31 -2.92 -7.57
CA CYS A 47 25.78 -1.95 -6.58
C CYS A 47 25.26 -0.53 -6.87
N SER A 48 25.26 -0.13 -8.15
CA SER A 48 24.74 1.18 -8.57
C SER A 48 23.23 1.30 -8.33
N VAL A 49 22.46 0.24 -8.59
CA VAL A 49 21.02 0.19 -8.33
C VAL A 49 20.73 0.24 -6.83
N ASN A 50 21.46 -0.53 -6.01
CA ASN A 50 21.29 -0.52 -4.56
C ASN A 50 21.57 0.88 -3.98
N THR A 51 22.69 1.49 -4.38
CA THR A 51 23.05 2.86 -3.98
C THR A 51 22.01 3.90 -4.41
N CYS A 52 21.39 3.71 -5.58
CA CYS A 52 20.31 4.57 -6.04
C CYS A 52 19.05 4.42 -5.16
N CYS A 53 18.69 3.19 -4.82
CA CYS A 53 17.55 2.87 -3.95
C CYS A 53 17.73 3.47 -2.55
N ASP A 54 18.91 3.32 -1.96
CA ASP A 54 19.25 3.88 -0.65
C ASP A 54 19.12 5.40 -0.65
N ARG A 55 19.61 6.07 -1.70
CA ARG A 55 19.50 7.53 -1.83
C ARG A 55 18.05 8.01 -1.96
N ILE A 56 17.18 7.24 -2.63
CA ILE A 56 15.75 7.56 -2.74
C ILE A 56 15.08 7.42 -1.37
N LEU A 57 15.38 6.34 -0.64
CA LEU A 57 14.85 6.10 0.70
C LEU A 57 15.32 7.15 1.71
N GLU A 58 16.59 7.54 1.67
CA GLU A 58 17.15 8.57 2.54
C GLU A 58 16.44 9.91 2.34
N LYS A 59 16.28 10.35 1.08
CA LYS A 59 15.50 11.56 0.76
C LYS A 59 14.05 11.46 1.20
N ALA A 60 13.44 10.28 1.10
CA ALA A 60 12.06 10.07 1.58
C ALA A 60 11.97 10.18 3.11
N ARG A 61 13.00 9.76 3.86
CA ARG A 61 13.06 9.85 5.34
C ARG A 61 13.27 11.28 5.85
N GLU A 62 13.92 12.13 5.06
CA GLU A 62 14.09 13.56 5.40
C GLU A 62 12.78 14.34 5.40
N LEU A 63 11.73 13.83 4.73
CA LEU A 63 10.43 14.48 4.72
C LEU A 63 9.81 14.42 6.13
N PRO A 64 9.28 15.53 6.67
CA PRO A 64 8.59 15.53 7.97
C PRO A 64 7.18 14.95 7.84
N VAL A 65 7.09 13.66 7.47
CA VAL A 65 5.87 12.91 7.19
C VAL A 65 4.90 13.01 8.36
N GLU A 66 5.37 12.86 9.61
CA GLU A 66 4.54 12.94 10.82
C GLU A 66 3.72 14.25 10.90
N LYS A 67 4.36 15.39 10.59
CA LYS A 67 3.73 16.70 10.64
C LYS A 67 2.73 16.88 9.50
N TYR A 68 3.12 16.53 8.27
CA TYR A 68 2.22 16.63 7.11
C TYR A 68 1.03 15.70 7.23
N PHE A 69 1.25 14.53 7.79
CA PHE A 69 0.24 13.50 7.94
C PHE A 69 -0.83 13.90 8.97
N SER A 70 -0.41 14.33 10.16
CA SER A 70 -1.33 14.80 11.20
C SER A 70 -2.12 16.05 10.79
N LEU A 71 -1.48 16.98 10.07
CA LEU A 71 -2.18 18.11 9.44
C LEU A 71 -3.15 17.61 8.37
N GLY A 72 -2.69 16.78 7.44
CA GLY A 72 -3.48 16.25 6.33
C GLY A 72 -4.74 15.54 6.81
N GLN A 73 -4.64 14.74 7.88
CA GLN A 73 -5.81 14.09 8.49
C GLN A 73 -6.79 15.10 9.08
N LYS A 74 -6.34 16.10 9.85
CA LYS A 74 -7.21 17.15 10.39
C LYS A 74 -7.93 17.90 9.28
N TRP A 75 -7.22 18.24 8.21
CA TRP A 75 -7.79 18.89 7.03
C TRP A 75 -8.79 17.99 6.31
N ALA A 76 -8.46 16.72 6.07
CA ALA A 76 -9.34 15.77 5.41
C ALA A 76 -10.65 15.57 6.18
N VAL A 77 -10.58 15.42 7.51
CA VAL A 77 -11.76 15.29 8.37
C VAL A 77 -12.61 16.57 8.33
N THR A 78 -11.98 17.74 8.43
CA THR A 78 -12.70 19.04 8.40
C THR A 78 -13.38 19.29 7.05
N ILE A 79 -12.66 19.07 5.95
CA ILE A 79 -13.19 19.22 4.59
C ILE A 79 -14.30 18.20 4.33
N GLY A 80 -14.11 16.94 4.72
CA GLY A 80 -15.13 15.90 4.56
C GLY A 80 -16.41 16.21 5.32
N ALA A 81 -16.31 16.69 6.57
CA ALA A 81 -17.48 17.09 7.35
C ALA A 81 -18.18 18.32 6.75
N ALA A 82 -17.42 19.30 6.26
CA ALA A 82 -17.96 20.45 5.54
C ALA A 82 -18.68 20.01 4.24
N ALA A 83 -18.10 19.08 3.48
CA ALA A 83 -18.69 18.55 2.25
C ALA A 83 -20.01 17.79 2.52
N PHE A 84 -20.09 17.00 3.59
CA PHE A 84 -21.37 16.37 4.00
C PHE A 84 -22.41 17.40 4.41
N THR A 85 -22.00 18.46 5.12
CA THR A 85 -22.90 19.54 5.54
C THR A 85 -23.46 20.29 4.32
N ILE A 86 -22.58 20.66 3.37
CA ILE A 86 -22.96 21.30 2.11
C ILE A 86 -23.89 20.38 1.30
N SER A 87 -23.58 19.08 1.24
CA SER A 87 -24.44 18.09 0.57
C SER A 87 -25.83 18.02 1.19
N GLY A 88 -25.93 18.10 2.52
CA GLY A 88 -27.21 18.17 3.23
C GLY A 88 -28.02 19.41 2.85
N ILE A 89 -27.38 20.59 2.75
CA ILE A 89 -28.03 21.83 2.32
C ILE A 89 -28.52 21.71 0.86
N ILE A 90 -27.67 21.22 -0.04
CA ILE A 90 -28.03 20.99 -1.45
C ILE A 90 -29.20 20.00 -1.56
N ALA A 91 -29.21 18.95 -0.74
CA ALA A 91 -30.29 17.96 -0.73
C ALA A 91 -31.66 18.56 -0.37
N ILE A 92 -31.71 19.59 0.48
CA ILE A 92 -32.98 20.31 0.78
C ILE A 92 -33.53 20.95 -0.51
N PHE A 93 -32.70 21.70 -1.24
CA PHE A 93 -33.12 22.33 -2.50
C PHE A 93 -33.50 21.30 -3.56
N LEU A 94 -32.71 20.23 -3.68
CA LEU A 94 -32.93 19.16 -4.63
C LEU A 94 -34.26 18.44 -4.38
N THR A 95 -34.56 18.11 -3.12
CA THR A 95 -35.78 17.38 -2.75
C THR A 95 -37.02 18.26 -2.94
N LEU A 96 -36.92 19.57 -2.66
CA LEU A 96 -37.98 20.53 -2.96
C LEU A 96 -38.26 20.60 -4.48
N ALA A 97 -37.22 20.76 -5.30
CA ALA A 97 -37.35 20.83 -6.76
C ALA A 97 -37.95 19.53 -7.35
N MET A 98 -37.50 18.38 -6.86
CA MET A 98 -37.98 17.07 -7.34
C MET A 98 -39.42 16.77 -6.92
N THR A 99 -39.84 17.26 -5.75
CA THR A 99 -41.23 17.11 -5.29
C THR A 99 -42.20 17.81 -6.23
N VAL A 100 -41.86 19.02 -6.68
CA VAL A 100 -42.67 19.77 -7.64
C VAL A 100 -42.72 19.06 -8.99
N LYS A 101 -41.58 18.52 -9.45
CA LYS A 101 -41.46 17.86 -10.76
C LYS A 101 -42.19 16.53 -10.84
N ILE A 102 -42.06 15.67 -9.81
CA ILE A 102 -42.62 14.31 -9.80
C ILE A 102 -44.02 14.28 -9.19
N LYS A 103 -44.46 15.36 -8.52
CA LYS A 103 -45.74 15.46 -7.80
C LYS A 103 -45.92 14.35 -6.74
N SER A 104 -44.82 13.90 -6.14
CA SER A 104 -44.83 12.87 -5.10
C SER A 104 -44.38 13.46 -3.77
N PHE A 105 -45.32 13.52 -2.82
CA PHE A 105 -45.05 13.99 -1.45
C PHE A 105 -44.08 13.06 -0.69
N SER A 106 -44.03 11.77 -1.05
CA SER A 106 -43.11 10.80 -0.44
C SER A 106 -41.63 11.16 -0.65
N ILE A 107 -41.28 11.77 -1.79
CA ILE A 107 -39.90 12.19 -2.08
C ILE A 107 -39.48 13.34 -1.15
N LEU A 108 -40.38 14.27 -0.88
CA LEU A 108 -40.15 15.37 0.07
C LEU A 108 -39.87 14.81 1.47
N LEU A 109 -40.73 13.91 1.95
CA LEU A 109 -40.60 13.30 3.28
C LEU A 109 -39.29 12.51 3.41
N ILE A 110 -38.95 11.66 2.43
CA ILE A 110 -37.69 10.89 2.46
C ILE A 110 -36.48 11.82 2.43
N GLY A 111 -36.51 12.84 1.57
CA GLY A 111 -35.45 13.82 1.46
C GLY A 111 -35.20 14.56 2.77
N LEU A 112 -36.26 15.13 3.34
CA LEU A 112 -36.19 15.99 4.51
C LEU A 112 -36.00 15.21 5.82
N LEU A 113 -36.64 14.04 5.98
CA LEU A 113 -36.60 13.29 7.24
C LEU A 113 -35.47 12.26 7.30
N ILE A 114 -34.94 11.80 6.15
CA ILE A 114 -33.91 10.76 6.12
C ILE A 114 -32.59 11.32 5.58
N VAL A 115 -32.58 11.82 4.34
CA VAL A 115 -31.31 12.17 3.67
C VAL A 115 -30.61 13.33 4.36
N VAL A 116 -31.35 14.41 4.65
CA VAL A 116 -30.77 15.61 5.28
C VAL A 116 -30.21 15.29 6.67
N PRO A 117 -30.98 14.69 7.61
CA PRO A 117 -30.45 14.28 8.92
C PRO A 117 -29.28 13.30 8.81
N ALA A 118 -29.31 12.36 7.85
CA ALA A 118 -28.20 11.42 7.65
C ALA A 118 -26.90 12.14 7.29
N CYS A 119 -26.92 13.14 6.40
CA CYS A 119 -25.73 13.92 6.05
C CYS A 119 -25.12 14.64 7.27
N PHE A 120 -25.95 15.28 8.10
CA PHE A 120 -25.47 15.94 9.32
C PHE A 120 -24.95 14.94 10.35
N LEU A 121 -25.64 13.81 10.50
CA LEU A 121 -25.23 12.73 11.40
C LEU A 121 -23.88 12.16 10.96
N PHE A 122 -23.68 11.87 9.67
CA PHE A 122 -22.42 11.35 9.16
C PHE A 122 -21.27 12.36 9.28
N ALA A 123 -21.53 13.66 9.09
CA ALA A 123 -20.53 14.71 9.37
C ALA A 123 -20.08 14.69 10.84
N TRP A 124 -21.05 14.55 11.77
CA TRP A 124 -20.76 14.48 13.21
C TRP A 124 -20.01 13.19 13.58
N ILE A 125 -20.46 12.04 13.08
CA ILE A 125 -19.85 10.72 13.30
C ILE A 125 -18.40 10.72 12.80
N GLY A 126 -18.16 11.21 11.57
CA GLY A 126 -16.82 11.29 10.98
C GLY A 126 -15.86 12.09 11.86
N ASN A 127 -16.27 13.30 12.28
CA ASN A 127 -15.46 14.15 13.16
C ASN A 127 -15.10 13.46 14.49
N LYS A 128 -16.06 12.75 15.11
CA LYS A 128 -15.84 12.07 16.40
C LYS A 128 -14.99 10.80 16.26
N LEU A 129 -15.29 9.93 15.29
CA LEU A 129 -14.59 8.66 15.12
C LEU A 129 -13.15 8.85 14.66
N PHE A 130 -12.88 9.75 13.71
CA PHE A 130 -11.51 9.96 13.23
C PHE A 130 -10.59 10.57 14.29
N THR A 131 -11.13 11.36 15.21
CA THR A 131 -10.37 11.86 16.36
C THR A 131 -9.97 10.71 17.32
N GLY A 132 -10.84 9.72 17.51
CA GLY A 132 -10.55 8.55 18.35
C GLY A 132 -9.61 7.52 17.70
N ILE A 133 -9.59 7.46 16.36
CA ILE A 133 -8.76 6.51 15.60
C ILE A 133 -7.26 6.72 15.87
N SER A 134 -6.78 7.97 15.92
CA SER A 134 -5.36 8.24 16.20
C SER A 134 -4.94 7.72 17.57
N GLN A 135 -5.76 7.95 18.59
CA GLN A 135 -5.52 7.43 19.95
C GLN A 135 -5.53 5.91 19.99
N LEU A 136 -6.41 5.28 19.20
CA LEU A 136 -6.48 3.83 19.12
C LEU A 136 -5.22 3.23 18.48
N ILE A 137 -4.67 3.85 17.43
CA ILE A 137 -3.43 3.39 16.80
C ILE A 137 -2.25 3.50 17.77
N GLU A 138 -2.15 4.61 18.51
CA GLU A 138 -1.10 4.85 19.51
C GLU A 138 -1.13 3.80 20.64
N ASN A 139 -2.32 3.39 21.06
CA ASN A 139 -2.50 2.40 22.14
C ASN A 139 -2.17 0.96 21.75
N PHE A 140 -2.04 0.66 20.46
CA PHE A 140 -1.76 -0.70 19.96
C PHE A 140 -0.41 -0.76 19.24
N PRO A 141 0.74 -0.68 19.94
CA PRO A 141 2.05 -0.81 19.31
C PRO A 141 2.22 -2.20 18.68
N SER A 142 2.86 -2.24 17.52
CA SER A 142 3.13 -3.49 16.79
C SER A 142 4.64 -3.71 16.70
N PRO A 143 5.18 -4.84 17.21
CA PRO A 143 6.59 -5.15 17.08
C PRO A 143 6.93 -5.52 15.63
N PHE A 144 8.12 -5.14 15.19
CA PHE A 144 8.72 -5.54 13.92
C PHE A 144 10.17 -5.98 14.14
N ALA A 145 10.58 -7.06 13.48
CA ALA A 145 11.95 -7.57 13.58
C ALA A 145 12.92 -6.76 12.72
N SER A 146 12.50 -6.40 11.50
CA SER A 146 13.39 -5.90 10.46
C SER A 146 12.94 -4.55 9.90
N GLN A 147 13.79 -3.54 10.06
CA GLN A 147 13.64 -2.26 9.36
C GLN A 147 13.82 -2.43 7.84
N THR A 148 14.70 -3.35 7.42
CA THR A 148 14.98 -3.63 6.02
C THR A 148 13.73 -4.10 5.28
N PHE A 149 12.86 -4.88 5.93
CA PHE A 149 11.59 -5.29 5.32
C PHE A 149 10.70 -4.08 5.01
N LEU A 150 10.58 -3.13 5.95
CA LEU A 150 9.81 -1.90 5.73
C LEU A 150 10.41 -1.05 4.61
N ASP A 151 11.73 -1.00 4.51
CA ASP A 151 12.44 -0.30 3.44
C ASP A 151 12.15 -0.92 2.07
N CYS A 152 12.12 -2.26 1.97
CA CYS A 152 11.70 -2.96 0.76
C CYS A 152 10.24 -2.67 0.40
N VAL A 153 9.33 -2.71 1.38
CA VAL A 153 7.90 -2.41 1.18
C VAL A 153 7.72 -0.96 0.72
N ALA A 154 8.47 -0.01 1.29
CA ALA A 154 8.47 1.38 0.88
C ALA A 154 8.87 1.51 -0.59
N LEU A 155 10.01 0.93 -0.95
CA LEU A 155 10.57 1.01 -2.29
C LEU A 155 9.62 0.40 -3.33
N VAL A 156 9.13 -0.82 -3.09
CA VAL A 156 8.20 -1.50 -4.00
C VAL A 156 6.92 -0.69 -4.19
N ASN A 157 6.33 -0.15 -3.12
CA ASN A 157 5.12 0.66 -3.25
C ASN A 157 5.36 1.98 -3.98
N LEU A 158 6.51 2.62 -3.81
CA LEU A 158 6.86 3.82 -4.59
C LEU A 158 7.02 3.50 -6.08
N PHE A 159 7.68 2.38 -6.42
CA PHE A 159 7.80 1.93 -7.81
C PHE A 159 6.45 1.55 -8.42
N VAL A 160 5.64 0.78 -7.70
CA VAL A 160 4.27 0.43 -8.14
C VAL A 160 3.44 1.70 -8.34
N GLY A 161 3.55 2.67 -7.44
CA GLY A 161 2.90 3.97 -7.57
C GLY A 161 3.29 4.70 -8.86
N ALA A 162 4.59 4.81 -9.14
CA ALA A 162 5.08 5.45 -10.35
C ALA A 162 4.67 4.70 -11.64
N ALA A 163 4.82 3.37 -11.65
CA ALA A 163 4.49 2.53 -12.80
C ALA A 163 2.99 2.58 -13.13
N THR A 164 2.12 2.49 -12.12
CA THR A 164 0.66 2.57 -12.29
C THR A 164 0.22 3.93 -12.82
N LEU A 165 0.89 5.02 -12.45
CA LEU A 165 0.60 6.36 -12.99
C LEU A 165 0.94 6.45 -14.48
N ILE A 166 2.13 5.98 -14.88
CA ILE A 166 2.58 5.96 -16.28
C ILE A 166 1.62 5.11 -17.12
N PHE A 167 1.32 3.90 -16.64
CA PHE A 167 0.37 3.00 -17.29
C PHE A 167 -1.03 3.61 -17.40
N GLY A 168 -1.47 4.33 -16.37
CA GLY A 168 -2.75 5.05 -16.37
C GLY A 168 -2.83 6.14 -17.45
N VAL A 169 -1.76 6.94 -17.64
CA VAL A 169 -1.70 7.97 -18.69
C VAL A 169 -1.78 7.35 -20.07
N VAL A 170 -0.93 6.35 -20.34
CA VAL A 170 -0.89 5.66 -21.64
C VAL A 170 -2.22 4.97 -21.94
N GLY A 171 -2.77 4.25 -20.95
CA GLY A 171 -4.04 3.56 -21.08
C GLY A 171 -5.22 4.52 -21.29
N ALA A 172 -5.22 5.69 -20.66
CA ALA A 172 -6.26 6.70 -20.85
C ALA A 172 -6.24 7.33 -22.25
N ILE A 173 -5.05 7.58 -22.80
CA ILE A 173 -4.89 8.07 -24.17
C ILE A 173 -5.41 7.01 -25.16
N ASN A 174 -5.02 5.75 -24.97
CA ASN A 174 -5.39 4.66 -25.88
C ASN A 174 -6.89 4.30 -25.80
N ALA A 175 -7.47 4.31 -24.60
CA ALA A 175 -8.89 3.96 -24.38
C ALA A 175 -9.84 5.16 -24.55
N GLY A 176 -9.33 6.39 -24.64
CA GLY A 176 -10.14 7.61 -24.67
C GLY A 176 -11.03 7.81 -23.43
N SER A 177 -10.67 7.19 -22.29
CA SER A 177 -11.50 7.17 -21.08
C SER A 177 -10.76 7.69 -19.86
N TRP A 178 -11.26 8.79 -19.30
CA TRP A 178 -10.77 9.38 -18.06
C TRP A 178 -11.03 8.51 -16.83
N VAL A 179 -11.99 7.58 -16.90
CA VAL A 179 -12.28 6.65 -15.79
C VAL A 179 -11.08 5.74 -15.53
N PHE A 180 -10.45 5.25 -16.61
CA PHE A 180 -9.27 4.39 -16.49
C PHE A 180 -8.10 5.12 -15.82
N PHE A 181 -7.84 6.37 -16.25
CA PHE A 181 -6.85 7.23 -15.60
C PHE A 181 -7.15 7.39 -14.11
N GLY A 182 -8.42 7.67 -13.75
CA GLY A 182 -8.84 7.87 -12.37
C GLY A 182 -8.58 6.66 -11.47
N ILE A 183 -8.84 5.44 -11.96
CA ILE A 183 -8.56 4.19 -11.21
C ILE A 183 -7.05 4.01 -11.01
N CYS A 184 -6.24 4.15 -12.06
CA CYS A 184 -4.79 4.03 -11.97
C CYS A 184 -4.18 5.10 -11.05
N ALA A 185 -4.66 6.34 -11.14
CA ALA A 185 -4.25 7.43 -10.25
C ALA A 185 -4.61 7.12 -8.78
N ALA A 186 -5.79 6.55 -8.52
CA ALA A 186 -6.18 6.15 -7.18
C ALA A 186 -5.27 5.05 -6.61
N ILE A 187 -4.91 4.05 -7.42
CA ILE A 187 -3.95 2.99 -7.04
C ILE A 187 -2.57 3.60 -6.78
N SER A 188 -2.12 4.52 -7.64
CA SER A 188 -0.85 5.21 -7.51
C SER A 188 -0.74 5.98 -6.19
N VAL A 189 -1.78 6.74 -5.85
CA VAL A 189 -1.88 7.47 -4.58
C VAL A 189 -1.91 6.51 -3.39
N ALA A 190 -2.68 5.42 -3.46
CA ALA A 190 -2.74 4.42 -2.39
C ALA A 190 -1.38 3.74 -2.16
N ALA A 191 -0.68 3.36 -3.24
CA ALA A 191 0.66 2.79 -3.17
C ALA A 191 1.64 3.79 -2.57
N GLY A 192 1.71 5.03 -3.09
CA GLY A 192 2.57 6.08 -2.56
C GLY A 192 2.30 6.37 -1.07
N PHE A 193 1.03 6.40 -0.66
CA PHE A 193 0.64 6.57 0.73
C PHE A 193 1.17 5.44 1.63
N THR A 194 0.99 4.18 1.23
CA THR A 194 1.53 3.04 1.99
C THR A 194 3.06 3.02 2.02
N GLY A 195 3.70 3.44 0.92
CA GLY A 195 5.15 3.57 0.85
C GLY A 195 5.68 4.63 1.82
N LEU A 196 5.04 5.80 1.89
CA LEU A 196 5.39 6.87 2.83
C LEU A 196 5.22 6.43 4.30
N LEU A 197 4.16 5.66 4.61
CA LEU A 197 3.99 5.10 5.95
C LEU A 197 5.05 4.05 6.32
N ALA A 198 5.54 3.29 5.35
CA ALA A 198 6.63 2.34 5.56
C ALA A 198 7.97 3.05 5.82
N VAL A 199 8.21 4.21 5.19
CA VAL A 199 9.39 5.06 5.44
C VAL A 199 9.36 5.69 6.84
N ALA A 200 8.16 6.01 7.36
CA ALA A 200 7.95 6.65 8.65
C ALA A 200 7.20 5.74 9.65
N PRO A 201 7.81 4.63 10.13
CA PRO A 201 7.14 3.64 10.98
C PRO A 201 6.66 4.20 12.32
N LYS A 202 7.20 5.33 12.77
CA LYS A 202 6.75 6.03 13.98
C LYS A 202 5.28 6.48 13.89
N VAL A 203 4.81 6.85 12.70
CA VAL A 203 3.42 7.30 12.46
C VAL A 203 2.40 6.20 12.76
N ILE A 204 2.79 4.93 12.60
CA ILE A 204 1.95 3.75 12.81
C ILE A 204 2.28 3.01 14.12
N SER A 205 3.06 3.63 15.02
CA SER A 205 3.44 3.04 16.31
C SER A 205 4.07 1.65 16.15
N VAL A 206 4.97 1.51 15.18
CA VAL A 206 5.78 0.30 15.00
C VAL A 206 7.06 0.44 15.82
N ASN A 207 7.31 -0.55 16.68
CA ASN A 207 8.54 -0.65 17.48
C ASN A 207 9.45 -1.73 16.89
N ILE A 208 10.72 -1.40 16.66
CA ILE A 208 11.70 -2.35 16.14
C ILE A 208 12.27 -3.15 17.32
N VAL A 209 12.10 -4.47 17.30
CA VAL A 209 12.56 -5.39 18.35
C VAL A 209 13.50 -6.41 17.72
N GLU A 210 14.75 -6.46 18.18
CA GLU A 210 15.82 -7.27 17.57
C GLU A 210 15.60 -8.79 17.62
N LYS A 211 14.74 -9.28 18.54
CA LYS A 211 14.42 -10.70 18.69
C LYS A 211 12.92 -10.89 18.54
N SER A 212 12.48 -11.22 17.34
CA SER A 212 11.10 -11.57 17.08
C SER A 212 11.02 -12.90 16.33
N SER A 213 10.03 -13.70 16.69
CA SER A 213 9.75 -14.96 15.98
C SER A 213 9.20 -14.65 14.57
N PRO A 214 9.44 -15.50 13.55
CA PRO A 214 8.83 -15.32 12.22
C PRO A 214 7.30 -15.16 12.26
N ALA A 215 6.63 -15.79 13.24
CA ALA A 215 5.20 -15.66 13.44
C ALA A 215 4.78 -14.27 13.96
N GLU A 216 5.61 -13.66 14.82
CA GLU A 216 5.38 -12.30 15.32
C GLU A 216 5.64 -11.26 14.23
N GLU A 217 6.60 -11.50 13.34
CA GLU A 217 6.85 -10.64 12.19
C GLU A 217 5.66 -10.64 11.21
N LEU A 218 5.06 -11.80 10.96
CA LEU A 218 3.81 -11.89 10.18
C LEU A 218 2.67 -11.07 10.82
N ILE A 219 2.52 -11.17 12.15
CA ILE A 219 1.54 -10.36 12.89
C ILE A 219 1.87 -8.86 12.75
N GLY A 220 3.15 -8.50 12.79
CA GLY A 220 3.63 -7.15 12.50
C GLY A 220 3.17 -6.65 11.12
N ILE A 221 3.38 -7.45 10.07
CA ILE A 221 2.99 -7.12 8.69
C ILE A 221 1.47 -6.91 8.56
N VAL A 222 0.68 -7.81 9.14
CA VAL A 222 -0.79 -7.70 9.12
C VAL A 222 -1.24 -6.44 9.88
N SER A 223 -0.67 -6.20 11.06
CA SER A 223 -0.94 -4.99 11.87
C SER A 223 -0.58 -3.72 11.12
N PHE A 224 0.56 -3.70 10.42
CA PHE A 224 1.01 -2.60 9.57
C PHE A 224 -0.04 -2.28 8.51
N LYS A 225 -0.50 -3.28 7.75
CA LYS A 225 -1.49 -3.07 6.68
C LYS A 225 -2.82 -2.55 7.21
N ILE A 226 -3.31 -3.10 8.32
CA ILE A 226 -4.55 -2.67 8.94
C ILE A 226 -4.45 -1.22 9.42
N LYS A 227 -3.35 -0.86 10.09
CA LYS A 227 -3.10 0.52 10.52
C LYS A 227 -2.96 1.48 9.35
N ALA A 228 -2.25 1.09 8.29
CA ALA A 228 -2.10 1.90 7.08
C ALA A 228 -3.47 2.17 6.43
N LEU A 229 -4.35 1.16 6.34
CA LEU A 229 -5.71 1.33 5.84
C LEU A 229 -6.55 2.26 6.74
N LEU A 230 -6.45 2.09 8.06
CA LEU A 230 -7.13 2.93 9.03
C LEU A 230 -6.70 4.40 8.91
N LEU A 231 -5.40 4.62 8.71
CA LEU A 231 -4.79 5.93 8.49
C LEU A 231 -5.17 6.57 7.15
N ALA A 232 -5.42 5.77 6.10
CA ALA A 232 -5.90 6.23 4.80
C ALA A 232 -7.39 6.62 4.80
N THR A 233 -8.15 6.07 5.74
CA THR A 233 -9.62 6.18 5.77
C THR A 233 -10.15 7.62 5.81
N PRO A 234 -9.61 8.57 6.59
CA PRO A 234 -10.06 9.97 6.57
C PRO A 234 -9.96 10.60 5.18
N PHE A 235 -8.94 10.24 4.40
CA PHE A 235 -8.74 10.75 3.03
C PHE A 235 -9.75 10.15 2.06
N ILE A 236 -9.97 8.83 2.14
CA ILE A 236 -10.99 8.12 1.34
C ILE A 236 -12.38 8.68 1.63
N TRP A 237 -12.70 8.89 2.91
CA TRP A 237 -13.96 9.47 3.35
C TRP A 237 -14.13 10.91 2.85
N CYS A 238 -13.10 11.74 2.97
CA CYS A 238 -13.10 13.11 2.45
C CYS A 238 -13.33 13.15 0.93
N ALA A 239 -12.60 12.34 0.17
CA ALA A 239 -12.76 12.24 -1.28
C ALA A 239 -14.18 11.82 -1.66
N GLY A 240 -14.72 10.79 -0.99
CA GLY A 240 -16.10 10.35 -1.17
C GLY A 240 -17.12 11.45 -0.85
N ALA A 241 -16.91 12.21 0.23
CA ALA A 241 -17.77 13.31 0.64
C ALA A 241 -17.78 14.46 -0.37
N VAL A 242 -16.61 14.79 -0.94
CA VAL A 242 -16.48 15.81 -2.00
C VAL A 242 -17.17 15.36 -3.29
N ILE A 243 -16.94 14.11 -3.72
CA ILE A 243 -17.63 13.53 -4.88
C ILE A 243 -19.14 13.56 -4.66
N LEU A 244 -19.59 13.23 -3.45
CA LEU A 244 -21.00 13.29 -3.08
C LEU A 244 -21.56 14.71 -3.19
N ALA A 245 -20.84 15.73 -2.74
CA ALA A 245 -21.26 17.12 -2.86
C ALA A 245 -21.40 17.56 -4.32
N ILE A 246 -20.42 17.22 -5.16
CA ILE A 246 -20.44 17.50 -6.61
C ILE A 246 -21.61 16.78 -7.28
N ALA A 247 -21.78 15.50 -7.00
CA ALA A 247 -22.89 14.71 -7.55
C ALA A 247 -24.26 15.25 -7.09
N SER A 248 -24.36 15.72 -5.83
CA SER A 248 -25.58 16.33 -5.30
C SER A 248 -25.93 17.61 -6.04
N PHE A 249 -24.91 18.42 -6.37
CA PHE A 249 -25.09 19.62 -7.19
C PHE A 249 -25.53 19.28 -8.63
N GLN A 250 -24.90 18.30 -9.27
CA GLN A 250 -25.29 17.83 -10.60
C GLN A 250 -26.72 17.25 -10.63
N GLY A 251 -27.17 16.65 -9.53
CA GLY A 251 -28.54 16.14 -9.37
C GLY A 251 -29.62 17.20 -9.54
N ILE A 252 -29.30 18.48 -9.31
CA ILE A 252 -30.24 19.59 -9.56
C ILE A 252 -30.62 19.66 -11.04
N PHE A 253 -29.69 19.36 -11.93
CA PHE A 253 -29.88 19.44 -13.38
C PHE A 253 -30.27 18.10 -14.02
N SER A 254 -29.97 16.97 -13.37
CA SER A 254 -30.17 15.63 -13.92
C SER A 254 -30.91 14.71 -12.95
N ALA A 255 -32.07 14.20 -13.37
CA ALA A 255 -32.92 13.31 -12.55
C ALA A 255 -32.30 11.91 -12.32
N ASN A 256 -31.43 11.44 -13.23
CA ASN A 256 -30.80 10.11 -13.10
C ASN A 256 -29.78 10.04 -11.96
N THR A 257 -29.22 11.18 -11.55
CA THR A 257 -28.22 11.27 -10.48
C THR A 257 -28.80 10.91 -9.11
N LEU A 258 -30.12 10.97 -8.92
CA LEU A 258 -30.77 10.77 -7.61
C LEU A 258 -30.64 9.34 -7.07
N TYR A 259 -30.73 8.32 -7.94
CA TYR A 259 -30.58 6.92 -7.55
C TYR A 259 -29.15 6.58 -7.15
N PHE A 260 -28.18 7.13 -7.89
CA PHE A 260 -26.76 7.01 -7.57
C PHE A 260 -26.43 7.64 -6.21
N LEU A 261 -26.97 8.84 -5.93
CA LEU A 261 -26.76 9.55 -4.67
C LEU A 261 -27.26 8.78 -3.45
N ARG A 262 -28.41 8.10 -3.53
CA ARG A 262 -29.00 7.42 -2.36
C ARG A 262 -28.12 6.30 -1.80
N GLY A 263 -27.55 5.47 -2.67
CA GLY A 263 -26.63 4.39 -2.26
C GLY A 263 -25.27 4.93 -1.84
N PHE A 264 -24.77 5.93 -2.57
CA PHE A 264 -23.44 6.49 -2.34
C PHE A 264 -23.34 7.25 -1.01
N VAL A 265 -24.38 8.02 -0.62
CA VAL A 265 -24.43 8.72 0.69
C VAL A 265 -24.25 7.73 1.84
N LEU A 266 -25.00 6.62 1.82
CA LEU A 266 -24.92 5.61 2.88
C LEU A 266 -23.56 4.93 2.91
N PHE A 267 -23.04 4.56 1.74
CA PHE A 267 -21.73 3.92 1.64
C PHE A 267 -20.60 4.80 2.19
N VAL A 268 -20.50 6.05 1.74
CA VAL A 268 -19.47 6.99 2.20
C VAL A 268 -19.72 7.39 3.66
N GLY A 269 -20.98 7.62 4.04
CA GLY A 269 -21.34 8.04 5.40
C GLY A 269 -21.05 6.98 6.47
N LEU A 270 -21.26 5.69 6.15
CA LEU A 270 -20.99 4.57 7.06
C LEU A 270 -19.53 4.14 7.08
N LEU A 271 -18.71 4.59 6.12
CA LEU A 271 -17.30 4.21 5.99
C LEU A 271 -16.50 4.36 7.30
N PRO A 272 -16.62 5.46 8.08
CA PRO A 272 -15.90 5.59 9.35
C PRO A 272 -16.28 4.50 10.37
N ILE A 273 -17.56 4.13 10.44
CA ILE A 273 -18.07 3.09 11.35
C ILE A 273 -17.58 1.71 10.90
N ILE A 274 -17.71 1.41 9.61
CA ILE A 274 -17.30 0.12 9.05
C ILE A 274 -15.82 -0.11 9.28
N VAL A 275 -14.99 0.89 9.01
CA VAL A 275 -13.54 0.80 9.23
C VAL A 275 -13.21 0.67 10.71
N TYR A 276 -13.88 1.42 11.59
CA TYR A 276 -13.65 1.32 13.03
C TYR A 276 -13.97 -0.08 13.57
N ILE A 277 -15.12 -0.65 13.21
CA ILE A 277 -15.51 -2.00 13.62
C ILE A 277 -14.57 -3.04 13.00
N GLY A 278 -14.22 -2.90 11.73
CA GLY A 278 -13.28 -3.79 11.05
C GLY A 278 -11.89 -3.78 11.70
N PHE A 279 -11.43 -2.61 12.14
CA PHE A 279 -10.18 -2.48 12.87
C PHE A 279 -10.24 -3.22 14.22
N LEU A 280 -11.29 -3.01 15.02
CA LEU A 280 -11.47 -3.71 16.30
C LEU A 280 -11.51 -5.23 16.11
N ALA A 281 -12.25 -5.72 15.12
CA ALA A 281 -12.30 -7.14 14.79
C ALA A 281 -10.91 -7.68 14.40
N SER A 282 -10.13 -6.90 13.65
CA SER A 282 -8.79 -7.31 13.23
C SER A 282 -7.81 -7.35 14.40
N VAL A 283 -7.87 -6.37 15.29
CA VAL A 283 -7.08 -6.33 16.54
C VAL A 283 -7.41 -7.53 17.42
N PHE A 284 -8.70 -7.86 17.57
CA PHE A 284 -9.13 -9.04 18.31
C PHE A 284 -8.53 -10.34 17.73
N CYS A 285 -8.54 -10.50 16.40
CA CYS A 285 -7.90 -11.65 15.75
C CYS A 285 -6.39 -11.69 15.98
N ILE A 286 -5.72 -10.53 15.94
CA ILE A 286 -4.28 -10.41 16.21
C ILE A 286 -3.97 -10.80 17.66
N ASP A 287 -4.73 -10.29 18.63
CA ASP A 287 -4.54 -10.59 20.05
C ASP A 287 -4.81 -12.08 20.34
N MET A 288 -5.80 -12.67 19.68
CA MET A 288 -6.04 -14.11 19.75
C MET A 288 -4.86 -14.91 19.19
N ALA A 289 -4.30 -14.50 18.03
CA ALA A 289 -3.12 -15.15 17.45
C ALA A 289 -1.89 -15.02 18.37
N ARG A 290 -1.64 -13.84 18.93
CA ARG A 290 -0.56 -13.61 19.91
C ARG A 290 -0.74 -14.47 21.16
N ALA A 291 -1.96 -14.57 21.68
CA ALA A 291 -2.26 -15.39 22.85
C ALA A 291 -1.90 -16.86 22.59
N ILE A 292 -2.29 -17.40 21.43
CA ILE A 292 -1.96 -18.78 21.01
C ILE A 292 -0.44 -18.99 20.91
N LEU A 293 0.27 -18.05 20.29
CA LEU A 293 1.73 -18.13 20.12
C LEU A 293 2.50 -17.99 21.44
N SER A 294 1.91 -17.37 22.48
CA SER A 294 2.55 -17.24 23.79
C SER A 294 2.54 -18.52 24.64
N VAL A 295 1.70 -19.51 24.28
CA VAL A 295 1.53 -20.74 25.08
C VAL A 295 2.77 -21.64 25.06
N PRO A 296 3.40 -21.96 23.90
CA PRO A 296 4.59 -22.82 23.88
C PRO A 296 5.76 -22.23 24.66
N GLY A 297 5.99 -20.92 24.56
CA GLY A 297 7.08 -20.25 25.30
C GLY A 297 6.94 -20.39 26.81
N LYS A 298 5.71 -20.25 27.33
CA LYS A 298 5.44 -20.44 28.77
C LYS A 298 5.58 -21.90 29.22
N LEU A 299 5.25 -22.86 28.35
CA LEU A 299 5.42 -24.29 28.64
C LEU A 299 6.91 -24.69 28.68
N ASP A 300 7.73 -24.11 27.80
CA ASP A 300 9.18 -24.35 27.79
C ASP A 300 9.89 -23.78 29.02
N GLU A 301 9.41 -22.65 29.56
CA GLU A 301 9.91 -22.09 30.82
C GLU A 301 9.56 -22.99 32.02
N LEU A 302 8.34 -23.52 32.07
CA LEU A 302 7.92 -24.45 33.12
C LEU A 302 8.69 -25.77 33.10
N LYS A 303 9.13 -26.24 31.93
CA LYS A 303 9.93 -27.46 31.80
C LYS A 303 11.38 -27.30 32.28
N LYS A 304 11.86 -26.06 32.43
CA LYS A 304 13.23 -25.76 32.92
C LYS A 304 13.29 -25.62 34.44
N GLN A 305 12.16 -25.61 35.14
CA GLN A 305 12.05 -25.66 36.61
C GLN A 305 11.96 -27.10 37.10
#